data_AF-A0AA34Z333-F1
#
_entry.id   AF-A0AA34Z333-F1
#
_cell.length_a   1.000
_cell.length_b   1.000
_cell.length_c   1.000
_cell.angle_alpha   90.00
_cell.angle_beta   90.00
_cell.angle_gamma   90.00
#
_symmetry.space_group_name_H-M   'P 1'
#
loop_
_entity.id
_entity.type
_entity.pdbx_description
1 polymer ?
#
loop_
_entity_poly.entity_id
_entity_poly.type
_entity_poly.pdbx_seq_one_letter_code
_entity_poly.pdbx_strand_id
1 'polypeptide(L)'
;MVIIEFRESNDGTYYYHYITDDVRICTDGIVLTIETRDFKVRNLGEPFQYLTIHERKDEYFNESLINPYIDTVIEAVEKLHVILIKV
;
A
#
# COMPACT_ATOMS: atom_id res chain seq x y z
N MET A 1 8.24 3.61 -13.92
CA MET A 1 8.11 4.97 -13.33
C MET A 1 7.21 4.88 -12.11
N VAL A 2 7.33 5.76 -11.11
CA VAL A 2 6.41 5.77 -9.95
C VAL A 2 5.63 7.08 -9.94
N ILE A 3 4.30 6.98 -9.82
CA ILE A 3 3.40 8.12 -9.61
C ILE A 3 2.77 7.96 -8.22
N ILE A 4 2.84 9.02 -7.42
CA ILE A 4 2.19 9.08 -6.11
C ILE A 4 1.14 10.17 -6.15
N GLU A 5 -0.10 9.81 -5.87
CA GLU A 5 -1.20 10.75 -5.71
C GLU A 5 -1.71 10.68 -4.28
N PHE A 6 -1.75 11.82 -3.60
CA PHE A 6 -2.30 11.95 -2.26
C PHE A 6 -3.31 13.09 -2.26
N ARG A 7 -4.49 12.84 -1.68
CA ARG A 7 -5.53 13.84 -1.50
C ARG A 7 -6.14 13.69 -0.13
N GLU A 8 -6.03 14.74 0.67
CA GLU A 8 -6.73 14.85 1.95
C GLU A 8 -8.00 15.70 1.78
N SER A 9 -9.05 15.32 2.48
CA SER A 9 -10.33 16.01 2.56
C SER A 9 -10.41 16.83 3.84
N ASN A 10 -11.28 17.84 3.88
CA ASN A 10 -11.45 18.72 5.05
C ASN A 10 -11.94 18.00 6.32
N ASP A 11 -12.48 16.78 6.20
CA ASP A 11 -12.94 15.94 7.31
C ASP A 11 -11.85 15.00 7.85
N GLY A 12 -10.61 15.13 7.36
CA GLY A 12 -9.47 14.29 7.76
C GLY A 12 -9.42 12.93 7.07
N THR A 13 -10.36 12.63 6.17
CA THR A 13 -10.23 11.47 5.27
C THR A 13 -9.18 11.74 4.21
N TYR A 14 -8.53 10.69 3.69
CA TYR A 14 -7.58 10.84 2.60
C TYR A 14 -7.69 9.70 1.59
N TYR A 15 -7.16 9.95 0.40
CA TYR A 15 -6.96 8.94 -0.63
C TYR A 15 -5.50 8.96 -1.05
N TYR A 16 -4.92 7.76 -1.17
CA TYR A 16 -3.53 7.56 -1.54
C TYR A 16 -3.42 6.52 -2.63
N HIS A 17 -2.79 6.89 -3.74
CA HIS A 17 -2.44 5.99 -4.84
C HIS A 17 -0.93 5.95 -5.03
N TYR A 18 -0.37 4.74 -5.05
CA TYR A 18 1.00 4.45 -5.44
C TYR A 18 0.99 3.59 -6.70
N ILE A 19 1.37 4.20 -7.82
CA ILE A 19 1.23 3.59 -9.15
C ILE A 19 2.62 3.31 -9.69
N THR A 20 2.90 2.03 -9.96
CA THR A 20 4.07 1.59 -10.70
C THR A 20 3.68 1.19 -12.11
N ASP A 21 4.64 0.70 -12.90
CA ASP A 21 4.33 0.20 -14.22
C ASP A 21 3.44 -1.05 -14.15
N ASP A 22 3.55 -1.87 -13.10
CA ASP A 22 2.90 -3.20 -13.01
C ASP A 22 1.68 -3.26 -12.08
N VAL A 23 1.64 -2.41 -11.05
CA VAL A 23 0.57 -2.41 -10.04
C VAL A 23 0.17 -1.01 -9.61
N ARG A 24 -1.08 -0.89 -9.19
CA ARG A 24 -1.62 0.27 -8.48
C ARG A 24 -2.00 -0.14 -7.06
N ILE A 25 -1.39 0.50 -6.07
CA ILE A 25 -1.73 0.32 -4.65
C ILE A 25 -2.56 1.51 -4.20
N CYS A 26 -3.71 1.26 -3.61
CA CYS A 26 -4.67 2.29 -3.22
C CYS A 26 -5.12 2.10 -1.76
N THR A 27 -5.30 3.21 -1.04
CA THR A 27 -6.01 3.22 0.24
C THR A 27 -6.75 4.52 0.48
N ASP A 28 -7.86 4.42 1.22
CA ASP A 28 -8.63 5.52 1.81
C ASP A 28 -8.33 5.71 3.32
N GLY A 29 -7.29 5.03 3.81
CA GLY A 29 -6.92 4.97 5.22
C GLY A 29 -7.65 3.90 6.04
N ILE A 30 -8.61 3.18 5.44
CA ILE A 30 -9.30 2.05 6.09
C ILE A 30 -8.76 0.73 5.54
N VAL A 31 -8.69 0.62 4.21
CA VAL A 31 -8.29 -0.61 3.53
C VAL A 31 -7.20 -0.34 2.49
N LEU A 32 -6.18 -1.18 2.46
CA LEU A 32 -5.19 -1.24 1.41
C LEU A 32 -5.65 -2.23 0.33
N THR A 33 -5.52 -1.82 -0.92
CA THR A 33 -5.82 -2.65 -2.09
C THR A 33 -4.67 -2.61 -3.06
N ILE A 34 -4.51 -3.70 -3.81
CA ILE A 34 -3.59 -3.77 -4.94
C ILE A 34 -4.36 -4.19 -6.19
N GLU A 35 -4.13 -3.47 -7.27
CA GLU A 35 -4.63 -3.76 -8.59
C GLU A 35 -3.46 -4.06 -9.53
N THR A 36 -3.53 -5.21 -10.20
CA THR A 36 -2.55 -5.62 -11.21
C THR A 36 -2.98 -5.20 -12.61
N ARG A 37 -2.04 -5.19 -13.57
CA ARG A 37 -2.32 -4.86 -14.99
C ARG A 37 -3.46 -5.65 -15.65
N ASP A 38 -3.74 -6.86 -15.19
CA ASP A 38 -4.88 -7.67 -15.65
C ASP A 38 -6.20 -7.30 -14.95
N PHE A 39 -6.25 -6.12 -14.31
CA PHE A 39 -7.39 -5.53 -13.62
C PHE A 39 -7.92 -6.36 -12.46
N LYS A 40 -7.09 -7.27 -11.90
CA LYS A 40 -7.45 -7.98 -10.68
C LYS A 40 -7.15 -7.11 -9.47
N VAL A 41 -8.19 -6.89 -8.67
CA VAL A 41 -8.09 -6.16 -7.41
C VAL A 41 -8.08 -7.15 -6.26
N ARG A 42 -7.14 -6.98 -5.33
CA ARG A 42 -7.09 -7.73 -4.07
C ARG A 42 -7.11 -6.78 -2.89
N ASN A 43 -7.86 -7.16 -1.87
CA ASN A 43 -7.87 -6.51 -0.57
C ASN A 43 -6.69 -7.06 0.25
N LEU A 44 -5.86 -6.16 0.76
CA LEU A 44 -4.67 -6.43 1.55
C LEU A 44 -4.87 -6.14 3.04
N GLY A 45 -6.03 -5.66 3.44
CA GLY A 45 -6.38 -5.37 4.83
C GLY A 45 -5.92 -3.98 5.28
N GLU A 46 -5.48 -3.88 6.54
CA GLU A 46 -5.09 -2.60 7.15
C GLU A 46 -3.74 -2.13 6.58
N PRO A 47 -3.57 -0.88 6.16
CA PRO A 47 -2.32 -0.42 5.53
C PRO A 47 -1.07 -0.52 6.41
N PHE A 48 -1.13 -0.09 7.67
CA PHE A 48 0.05 0.07 8.51
C PHE A 48 0.64 -1.24 9.05
N GLN A 49 -0.08 -2.36 8.94
CA GLN A 49 0.46 -3.69 9.23
C GLN A 49 1.73 -4.01 8.42
N TYR A 50 1.88 -3.41 7.24
CA TYR A 50 3.01 -3.61 6.33
C TYR A 50 4.27 -2.83 6.75
N LEU A 51 4.18 -1.87 7.68
CA LEU A 51 5.36 -1.16 8.21
C LEU A 51 6.27 -2.05 9.06
N THR A 52 5.70 -3.08 9.71
CA THR A 52 6.42 -3.98 10.62
C THR A 52 6.44 -5.41 10.13
N ILE A 53 5.93 -5.69 8.92
CA ILE A 53 5.80 -7.06 8.42
C ILE A 53 7.15 -7.77 8.27
N HIS A 54 8.22 -7.04 7.90
CA HIS A 54 9.58 -7.61 7.82
C HIS A 54 10.11 -8.08 9.18
N GLU A 55 9.64 -7.52 10.29
CA GLU A 55 10.00 -7.96 11.64
C GLU A 55 9.32 -9.31 11.98
N ARG A 56 8.21 -9.60 11.31
CA ARG A 56 7.38 -10.80 11.46
C ARG A 56 7.67 -11.78 10.33
N LYS A 57 8.88 -12.38 10.36
CA LYS A 57 9.45 -13.19 9.27
C LYS A 57 8.51 -14.24 8.68
N ASP A 58 7.75 -14.94 9.53
CA ASP A 58 6.82 -15.99 9.07
C ASP A 58 5.63 -15.39 8.29
N GLU A 59 5.10 -14.25 8.75
CA GLU A 59 4.02 -13.53 8.06
C GLU A 59 4.50 -12.95 6.74
N TYR A 60 5.67 -12.31 6.74
CA TYR A 60 6.28 -11.81 5.51
C TYR A 60 6.51 -12.92 4.49
N PHE A 61 7.06 -14.07 4.92
CA PHE A 61 7.28 -15.20 4.03
C PHE A 61 5.96 -15.70 3.44
N ASN A 62 4.93 -15.91 4.27
CA ASN A 62 3.62 -16.37 3.80
C ASN A 62 2.97 -15.37 2.82
N GLU A 63 3.03 -14.07 3.12
CA GLU A 63 2.53 -13.02 2.24
C GLU A 63 3.30 -13.00 0.92
N SER A 64 4.63 -13.15 0.93
CA SER A 64 5.46 -13.18 -0.28
C SER A 64 5.11 -14.34 -1.23
N LEU A 65 4.60 -15.46 -0.70
CA LEU A 65 4.14 -16.59 -1.51
C LEU A 65 2.83 -16.30 -2.27
N ILE A 66 1.99 -15.40 -1.73
CA ILE A 66 0.65 -15.09 -2.26
C ILE A 66 0.68 -13.77 -3.06
N ASN A 67 1.47 -12.81 -2.60
CA ASN A 67 1.61 -11.48 -3.17
C ASN A 67 3.01 -11.25 -3.72
N PRO A 68 3.23 -11.44 -5.04
CA PRO A 68 4.53 -11.23 -5.65
C PRO A 68 5.00 -9.76 -5.63
N TYR A 69 4.13 -8.82 -5.22
CA TYR A 69 4.41 -7.40 -5.14
C TYR A 69 4.55 -6.91 -3.69
N ILE A 70 4.80 -7.81 -2.73
CA ILE A 70 4.85 -7.46 -1.30
C ILE A 70 5.84 -6.33 -1.00
N ASP A 71 7.02 -6.33 -1.62
CA ASP A 71 8.01 -5.28 -1.42
C ASP A 71 7.51 -3.92 -1.95
N THR A 72 6.78 -3.92 -3.06
CA THR A 72 6.13 -2.70 -3.60
C THR A 72 5.02 -2.21 -2.68
N VAL A 73 4.28 -3.12 -2.05
CA VAL A 73 3.26 -2.79 -1.03
C VAL A 73 3.90 -2.14 0.19
N ILE A 74 5.00 -2.70 0.68
CA ILE A 74 5.75 -2.16 1.82
C ILE A 74 6.27 -0.76 1.49
N GLU A 75 6.93 -0.58 0.33
CA GLU A 75 7.41 0.74 -0.11
C GLU A 75 6.26 1.75 -0.21
N ALA A 76 5.12 1.35 -0.77
CA ALA A 76 3.96 2.24 -0.89
C ALA A 76 3.45 2.70 0.49
N VAL A 77 3.40 1.80 1.47
CA VAL A 77 2.96 2.12 2.84
C VAL A 77 3.99 2.98 3.57
N GLU A 78 5.29 2.74 3.40
CA GLU A 78 6.35 3.59 3.95
C GLU A 78 6.25 5.03 3.43
N LYS A 79 6.03 5.22 2.12
CA LYS A 79 5.83 6.55 1.53
C LYS A 79 4.58 7.23 2.08
N LEU A 80 3.46 6.50 2.21
CA LEU A 80 2.25 7.01 2.84
C LEU A 80 2.50 7.47 4.28
N HIS A 81 3.19 6.65 5.08
CA HIS A 81 3.51 6.98 6.47
C HIS A 81 4.34 8.28 6.58
N VAL A 82 5.32 8.46 5.69
CA VAL A 82 6.11 9.70 5.61
C VAL A 82 5.26 10.91 5.21
N ILE A 83 4.28 10.74 4.31
CA ILE A 83 3.35 11.82 3.94
C ILE A 83 2.50 12.21 5.15
N LEU A 84 1.88 11.24 5.82
CA LEU A 84 0.96 11.48 6.94
C LEU A 84 1.62 12.10 8.18
N ILE A 85 2.90 11.81 8.44
CA ILE A 85 3.63 12.42 9.57
C ILE A 85 4.10 13.85 9.28
N LYS A 86 4.21 14.22 7.99
CA LYS A 86 4.69 15.55 7.57
C LYS A 86 3.58 16.59 7.42
N VAL A 87 2.31 16.16 7.37
CA VAL A 87 1.12 17.01 7.44
C VAL A 87 0.81 17.31 8.90
#